data_AF-A0A1N7SHV1-F1
#
_entry.id   AF-A0A1N7SHV1-F1
#
_cell.length_a   1.000
_cell.length_b   1.000
_cell.length_c   1.000
_cell.angle_alpha   90.00
_cell.angle_beta   90.00
_cell.angle_gamma   90.00
#
_symmetry.space_group_name_H-M   'P 1'
#
loop_
_entity.id
_entity.type
_entity.pdbx_description
1 polymer ?
#
loop_
_entity_poly.entity_id
_entity_poly.type
_entity_poly.pdbx_seq_one_letter_code
_entity_poly.pdbx_strand_id
1 'polypeptide(L)'
;MNAHAKPSAYPIELAFPDIAAHELSETGIAYVHTFDSGVAGLHVMINALTHGNEVCGAIVVDALLRAKLRPKRGKLTLAFANVDAYARFDPSQPDAARFVDQDFNRVWTAHAGRADRRIWDRRMGGGQRRAARGLLGIAGARCAARCASNRCATG
;
A
#
# COMPACT_ATOMS: atom_id res chain seq x y z
N MET A 1 40.94 -6.99 -5.47
CA MET A 1 39.61 -6.95 -6.13
C MET A 1 38.70 -7.84 -5.31
N ASN A 2 37.86 -7.26 -4.45
CA ASN A 2 36.97 -8.05 -3.60
C ASN A 2 35.72 -8.39 -4.40
N ALA A 3 35.56 -9.68 -4.72
CA ALA A 3 34.33 -10.20 -5.29
C ALA A 3 33.19 -9.93 -4.27
N HIS A 4 32.24 -9.07 -4.64
CA HIS A 4 30.96 -9.02 -3.93
C HIS A 4 30.33 -10.40 -4.06
N ALA A 5 30.32 -11.15 -2.95
CA ALA A 5 29.62 -12.43 -2.87
C ALA A 5 28.17 -12.19 -3.32
N LYS A 6 27.73 -12.91 -4.36
CA LYS A 6 26.33 -12.96 -4.75
C LYS A 6 25.53 -13.38 -3.50
N PRO A 7 24.48 -12.64 -3.09
CA PRO A 7 23.62 -13.09 -2.00
C PRO A 7 23.15 -14.52 -2.32
N SER A 8 23.24 -15.42 -1.35
CA SER A 8 22.66 -16.75 -1.49
C SER A 8 21.19 -16.58 -1.83
N ALA A 9 20.75 -17.14 -2.95
CA ALA A 9 19.34 -17.19 -3.31
C ALA A 9 18.62 -18.02 -2.23
N TYR A 10 17.97 -17.34 -1.28
CA TYR A 10 17.11 -18.01 -0.32
C TYR A 10 15.88 -18.53 -1.08
N PRO A 11 15.49 -19.80 -0.89
CA PRO A 11 14.33 -20.35 -1.58
C PRO A 11 13.06 -19.60 -1.16
N ILE A 12 12.20 -19.31 -2.12
CA ILE A 12 10.87 -18.75 -1.86
C ILE A 12 9.94 -19.92 -1.51
N GLU A 13 9.57 -20.03 -0.24
CA GLU A 13 8.77 -21.14 0.30
C GLU A 13 7.26 -20.85 0.37
N LEU A 14 6.85 -19.62 0.04
CA LEU A 14 5.46 -19.17 0.14
C LEU A 14 4.81 -19.10 -1.24
N ALA A 15 3.59 -19.64 -1.33
CA ALA A 15 2.74 -19.44 -2.49
C ALA A 15 2.16 -18.01 -2.50
N PHE A 16 2.16 -17.39 -3.67
CA PHE A 16 1.68 -16.03 -3.88
C PHE A 16 0.18 -16.09 -4.19
N PRO A 17 -0.68 -15.34 -3.47
CA PRO A 17 -2.11 -15.38 -3.72
C PRO A 17 -2.45 -14.76 -5.09
N ASP A 18 -3.39 -15.36 -5.82
CA ASP A 18 -3.98 -14.66 -6.96
C ASP A 18 -4.89 -13.52 -6.46
N ILE A 19 -4.36 -12.31 -6.50
CA ILE A 19 -5.06 -11.11 -6.05
C ILE A 19 -6.04 -10.56 -7.09
N ALA A 20 -6.05 -11.06 -8.34
CA ALA A 20 -6.97 -10.61 -9.39
C ALA A 20 -8.45 -10.82 -8.97
N ALA A 21 -8.71 -11.82 -8.13
CA ALA A 21 -10.01 -12.04 -7.50
C ALA A 21 -10.54 -10.83 -6.70
N HIS A 22 -9.65 -9.91 -6.30
CA HIS A 22 -9.97 -8.70 -5.52
C HIS A 22 -9.89 -7.42 -6.34
N GLU A 23 -9.78 -7.50 -7.67
CA GLU A 23 -9.72 -6.32 -8.53
C GLU A 23 -11.01 -5.49 -8.42
N LEU A 24 -12.17 -6.15 -8.54
CA LEU A 24 -13.47 -5.50 -8.46
C LEU A 24 -13.79 -5.11 -7.03
N SER A 25 -14.05 -3.82 -6.81
CA SER A 25 -14.40 -3.27 -5.51
C SER A 25 -15.66 -2.41 -5.58
N GLU A 26 -16.49 -2.53 -4.55
CA GLU A 26 -17.68 -1.68 -4.33
C GLU A 26 -17.33 -0.19 -4.20
N THR A 27 -16.07 0.15 -3.88
CA THR A 27 -15.63 1.55 -3.80
C THR A 27 -15.48 2.20 -5.18
N GLY A 28 -15.53 1.41 -6.27
CA GLY A 28 -15.20 1.85 -7.63
C GLY A 28 -13.70 2.06 -7.86
N ILE A 29 -12.87 1.66 -6.89
CA ILE A 29 -11.42 1.76 -6.95
C ILE A 29 -10.85 0.35 -6.96
N ALA A 30 -10.19 -0.02 -8.06
CA ALA A 30 -9.61 -1.35 -8.20
C ALA A 30 -8.69 -1.68 -7.01
N TYR A 31 -8.84 -2.90 -6.48
CA TYR A 31 -8.04 -3.43 -5.37
C TYR A 31 -8.13 -2.69 -4.03
N VAL A 32 -9.07 -1.73 -3.87
CA VAL A 32 -9.27 -1.01 -2.60
C VAL A 32 -10.67 -1.27 -2.07
N HIS A 33 -10.77 -2.04 -1.00
CA HIS A 33 -12.03 -2.49 -0.41
C HIS A 33 -12.27 -1.73 0.89
N THR A 34 -13.46 -1.15 1.07
CA THR A 34 -13.81 -0.44 2.31
C THR A 34 -15.10 -1.00 2.89
N PHE A 35 -15.05 -1.31 4.18
CA PHE A 35 -16.18 -1.84 4.94
C PHE A 35 -16.54 -0.86 6.05
N ASP A 36 -17.80 -0.45 6.09
CA ASP A 36 -18.35 0.44 7.10
C ASP A 36 -19.20 -0.37 8.09
N SER A 37 -18.97 -0.20 9.39
CA SER A 37 -19.77 -0.88 10.41
C SER A 37 -21.11 -0.17 10.68
N GLY A 38 -21.29 1.06 10.19
CA GLY A 38 -22.44 1.92 10.52
C GLY A 38 -22.42 2.49 11.95
N VAL A 39 -21.42 2.15 12.75
CA VAL A 39 -21.25 2.61 14.14
C VAL A 39 -20.07 3.59 14.18
N ALA A 40 -20.27 4.75 14.80
CA ALA A 40 -19.22 5.77 14.92
C ALA A 40 -17.93 5.19 15.55
N GLY A 41 -16.82 5.42 14.86
CA GLY A 41 -15.50 4.90 15.23
C GLY A 41 -14.39 5.36 14.28
N LEU A 42 -13.18 4.88 14.52
CA LEU A 42 -12.00 5.19 13.69
C LEU A 42 -12.09 4.54 12.31
N HIS A 43 -11.45 5.16 11.32
CA HIS A 43 -11.21 4.55 10.02
C HIS A 43 -9.76 4.06 9.97
N VAL A 44 -9.58 2.74 9.84
CA VAL A 44 -8.28 2.08 9.73
C VAL A 44 -8.06 1.62 8.29
N MET A 45 -6.84 1.80 7.77
CA MET A 45 -6.41 1.24 6.49
C MET A 45 -5.25 0.27 6.72
N ILE A 46 -5.33 -0.91 6.08
CA ILE A 46 -4.20 -1.83 5.93
C ILE A 46 -3.82 -1.81 4.45
N ASN A 47 -2.59 -1.36 4.17
CA ASN A 47 -2.04 -1.29 2.82
C ASN A 47 -0.98 -2.37 2.62
N ALA A 48 -1.23 -3.29 1.69
CA ALA A 48 -0.26 -4.27 1.24
C ALA A 48 0.38 -3.83 -0.09
N LEU A 49 1.51 -4.46 -0.42
CA LEU A 49 2.23 -4.25 -1.67
C LEU A 49 2.65 -2.80 -1.88
N THR A 50 3.27 -2.18 -0.87
CA THR A 50 4.02 -0.94 -1.09
C THR A 50 5.15 -1.22 -2.09
N HIS A 51 5.86 -2.35 -1.89
CA HIS A 51 6.71 -2.98 -2.90
C HIS A 51 6.11 -4.29 -3.38
N GLY A 52 6.30 -4.64 -4.64
CA GLY A 52 5.72 -5.85 -5.23
C GLY A 52 6.32 -7.15 -4.70
N ASN A 53 7.55 -7.12 -4.17
CA ASN A 53 8.23 -8.28 -3.58
C ASN A 53 7.97 -8.48 -2.08
N GLU A 54 7.20 -7.59 -1.42
CA GLU A 54 6.85 -7.68 0.00
C GLU A 54 5.50 -8.42 0.22
N VAL A 55 5.51 -9.73 -0.01
CA VAL A 55 4.28 -10.51 -0.27
C VAL A 55 3.49 -10.95 0.95
N CYS A 56 4.09 -10.98 2.15
CA CYS A 56 3.38 -11.37 3.37
C CYS A 56 2.13 -10.50 3.63
N GLY A 57 2.21 -9.21 3.32
CA GLY A 57 1.05 -8.31 3.43
C GLY A 57 -0.07 -8.69 2.46
N ALA A 58 0.27 -9.12 1.24
CA ALA A 58 -0.71 -9.55 0.25
C ALA A 58 -1.43 -10.84 0.68
N ILE A 59 -0.68 -11.80 1.24
CA ILE A 59 -1.23 -13.05 1.80
C ILE A 59 -2.25 -12.72 2.90
N VAL A 60 -1.90 -11.85 3.84
CA VAL A 60 -2.80 -11.47 4.93
C VAL A 60 -4.03 -10.74 4.41
N VAL A 61 -3.87 -9.75 3.52
CA VAL A 61 -5.00 -8.98 2.99
C VAL A 61 -5.94 -9.86 2.16
N ASP A 62 -5.40 -10.77 1.33
CA ASP A 62 -6.19 -11.77 0.60
C ASP A 62 -7.02 -12.64 1.57
N ALA A 63 -6.39 -13.17 2.63
CA ALA A 63 -7.08 -13.98 3.62
C ALA A 63 -8.19 -13.20 4.35
N LEU A 64 -7.95 -11.93 4.71
CA LEU A 64 -8.95 -11.08 5.35
C LEU A 64 -10.15 -10.78 4.44
N LEU A 65 -9.90 -10.56 3.15
CA LEU A 65 -10.95 -10.34 2.15
C LEU A 65 -11.77 -11.60 1.90
N ARG A 66 -11.12 -12.76 1.75
CA ARG A 66 -11.80 -14.07 1.60
C ARG A 66 -12.63 -14.43 2.83
N ALA A 67 -12.14 -14.11 4.03
CA ALA A 67 -12.88 -14.25 5.28
C ALA A 67 -14.01 -13.23 5.45
N LYS A 68 -14.15 -12.26 4.52
CA LYS A 68 -15.15 -11.18 4.56
C LYS A 68 -15.12 -10.42 5.89
N LEU A 69 -13.93 -10.14 6.43
CA LEU A 69 -13.77 -9.46 7.71
C LEU A 69 -14.55 -8.13 7.72
N ARG A 70 -15.33 -7.91 8.78
CA ARG A 70 -16.08 -6.65 8.99
C ARG A 70 -15.64 -5.98 10.30
N PRO A 71 -15.44 -4.66 10.31
CA PRO A 71 -15.14 -3.93 11.55
C PRO A 71 -16.37 -3.93 12.46
N LYS A 72 -16.16 -4.04 13.78
CA LYS A 72 -17.24 -3.89 14.78
C LYS A 72 -17.67 -2.43 14.98
N ARG A 73 -16.74 -1.49 14.78
CA ARG A 73 -16.93 -0.04 14.92
C ARG A 73 -16.07 0.69 13.90
N GLY A 74 -16.59 1.77 13.33
CA GLY A 74 -15.89 2.59 12.35
C GLY A 74 -15.75 1.91 11.00
N LYS A 75 -14.62 2.15 10.32
CA LYS A 75 -14.38 1.70 8.95
C LYS A 75 -13.06 0.96 8.83
N LEU A 76 -13.02 -0.05 7.97
CA LEU A 76 -11.80 -0.77 7.61
C LEU A 76 -11.61 -0.69 6.10
N THR A 77 -10.46 -0.21 5.66
CA THR A 77 -10.01 -0.29 4.28
C THR A 77 -8.88 -1.30 4.15
N LEU A 78 -9.01 -2.22 3.20
CA LEU A 78 -7.98 -3.17 2.81
C LEU A 78 -7.57 -2.87 1.37
N ALA A 79 -6.27 -2.75 1.10
CA ALA A 79 -5.78 -2.33 -0.21
C ALA A 79 -4.54 -3.10 -0.67
N PHE A 80 -4.47 -3.33 -1.98
CA PHE A 80 -3.24 -3.69 -2.68
C PHE A 80 -2.78 -2.49 -3.51
N ALA A 81 -1.61 -1.93 -3.17
CA ALA A 81 -1.15 -0.70 -3.81
C ALA A 81 -0.44 -0.97 -5.15
N ASN A 82 0.68 -1.68 -5.14
CA ASN A 82 1.57 -1.82 -6.30
C ASN A 82 1.35 -3.16 -7.04
N VAL A 83 0.12 -3.35 -7.54
CA VAL A 83 -0.31 -4.59 -8.22
C VAL A 83 0.53 -4.90 -9.45
N ASP A 84 0.90 -3.88 -10.24
CA ASP A 84 1.76 -4.05 -11.42
C ASP A 84 3.17 -4.54 -11.08
N ALA A 85 3.75 -4.09 -9.96
CA ALA A 85 5.06 -4.60 -9.51
C ALA A 85 4.94 -6.04 -9.01
N TYR A 86 3.87 -6.34 -8.27
CA TYR A 86 3.57 -7.69 -7.77
C TYR A 86 3.38 -8.70 -8.92
N ALA A 87 2.65 -8.31 -9.97
CA ALA A 87 2.40 -9.16 -11.14
C ALA A 87 3.68 -9.51 -11.94
N ARG A 88 4.78 -8.78 -11.71
CA ARG A 88 6.09 -9.02 -12.36
C ARG A 88 7.02 -9.89 -11.53
N PHE A 89 6.57 -10.42 -10.40
CA PHE A 89 7.42 -11.21 -9.53
C PHE A 89 8.02 -12.43 -10.24
N ASP A 90 9.35 -12.49 -10.24
CA ASP A 90 10.13 -13.62 -10.71
C ASP A 90 10.97 -14.14 -9.53
N PRO A 91 10.78 -15.40 -9.10
CA PRO A 91 11.60 -16.01 -8.04
C PRO A 91 13.11 -15.98 -8.33
N SER A 92 13.51 -15.91 -9.60
CA SER A 92 14.92 -15.82 -10.01
C SER A 92 15.51 -14.41 -9.80
N GLN A 93 14.66 -13.38 -9.74
CA GLN A 93 15.02 -11.97 -9.57
C GLN A 93 14.00 -11.24 -8.68
N PRO A 94 13.88 -11.60 -7.39
CA PRO A 94 12.81 -11.08 -6.53
C PRO A 94 12.85 -9.56 -6.37
N ASP A 95 14.03 -8.95 -6.39
CA ASP A 95 14.19 -7.49 -6.26
C ASP A 95 13.71 -6.72 -7.50
N ALA A 96 13.64 -7.36 -8.68
CA ALA A 96 13.12 -6.73 -9.89
C ALA A 96 11.64 -6.36 -9.76
N ALA A 97 10.91 -7.04 -8.88
CA ALA A 97 9.50 -6.76 -8.57
C ALA A 97 9.32 -5.76 -7.42
N ARG A 98 10.38 -5.13 -6.92
CA ARG A 98 10.27 -4.12 -5.85
C ARG A 98 9.39 -2.94 -6.29
N PHE A 99 9.57 -2.45 -7.51
CA PHE A 99 8.77 -1.36 -8.09
C PHE A 99 8.76 -1.43 -9.62
N VAL A 100 7.84 -0.70 -10.25
CA VAL A 100 7.71 -0.66 -11.71
C VAL A 100 8.73 0.30 -12.34
N ASP A 101 8.66 1.60 -12.00
CA ASP A 101 9.57 2.62 -12.53
C ASP A 101 10.36 3.33 -11.42
N GLN A 102 9.69 3.61 -10.29
CA GLN A 102 10.28 4.30 -9.13
C GLN A 102 9.79 3.65 -7.83
N ASP A 103 10.62 3.70 -6.80
CA ASP A 103 10.26 3.21 -5.46
C ASP A 103 9.02 3.95 -4.95
N PHE A 104 7.93 3.18 -4.83
CA PHE A 104 6.62 3.69 -4.44
C PHE A 104 6.65 4.39 -3.08
N ASN A 105 7.56 4.02 -2.17
CA ASN A 105 7.72 4.62 -0.86
C ASN A 105 8.70 5.82 -0.83
N ARG A 106 9.06 6.39 -1.98
CA ARG A 106 9.97 7.56 -2.07
C ARG A 106 9.36 8.78 -2.75
N VAL A 107 8.17 8.63 -3.31
CA VAL A 107 7.48 9.62 -4.15
C VAL A 107 6.42 10.46 -3.41
N TRP A 108 6.28 10.25 -2.10
CA TRP A 108 5.21 10.87 -1.30
C TRP A 108 5.48 12.32 -0.89
N THR A 109 6.65 12.88 -1.20
CA THR A 109 6.99 14.26 -0.84
C THR A 109 6.55 15.23 -1.93
N ALA A 110 6.19 16.46 -1.54
CA ALA A 110 5.77 17.52 -2.48
C ALA A 110 6.85 17.89 -3.52
N HIS A 111 8.10 17.49 -3.30
CA HIS A 111 9.24 17.71 -4.20
C HIS A 111 9.36 16.67 -5.32
N ALA A 112 8.56 15.59 -5.32
CA ALA A 112 8.39 14.74 -6.48
C ALA A 112 7.69 15.56 -7.60
N GLY A 113 8.50 16.09 -8.52
CA GLY A 113 8.13 17.17 -9.42
C GLY A 113 6.98 16.88 -10.37
N ARG A 114 6.38 17.92 -10.96
CA ARG A 114 5.20 17.86 -11.85
C ARG A 114 5.33 16.93 -13.07
N ALA A 115 6.55 16.58 -13.50
CA ALA A 115 6.79 15.60 -14.57
C ALA A 115 6.41 14.16 -14.15
N ASP A 116 6.47 13.87 -12.85
CA ASP A 116 6.22 12.55 -12.27
C ASP A 116 4.74 12.16 -12.42
N ARG A 117 3.80 13.11 -12.25
CA ARG A 117 2.33 12.90 -12.22
C ARG A 117 1.71 12.12 -13.40
N ARG A 118 2.33 12.14 -14.59
CA ARG A 118 1.81 11.47 -15.80
C ARG A 118 1.99 9.96 -15.78
N ILE A 119 3.02 9.44 -15.11
CA ILE A 119 3.26 7.99 -14.98
C ILE A 119 2.20 7.36 -14.05
N TRP A 120 1.89 8.05 -12.95
CA TRP A 120 0.85 7.65 -11.99
C TRP A 120 -0.55 7.56 -12.60
N ASP A 121 -0.93 8.50 -13.47
CA ASP A 121 -2.28 8.55 -14.06
C ASP A 121 -2.55 7.43 -15.07
N ARG A 122 -1.50 6.84 -15.67
CA ARG A 122 -1.67 5.74 -16.62
C ARG A 122 -1.81 4.37 -15.96
N ARG A 123 -1.35 4.19 -14.71
CA ARG A 123 -1.19 2.86 -14.10
C ARG A 123 -1.98 2.67 -12.80
N MET A 124 -2.09 3.71 -11.97
CA MET A 124 -2.99 3.70 -10.81
C MET A 124 -4.32 4.29 -11.25
N GLY A 125 -5.35 3.46 -11.47
CA GLY A 125 -6.69 3.94 -11.79
C GLY A 125 -7.07 5.10 -10.86
N GLY A 126 -7.50 6.24 -11.43
CA GLY A 126 -7.59 7.54 -10.74
C GLY A 126 -8.41 7.59 -9.42
N GLY A 127 -9.10 6.51 -9.08
CA GLY A 127 -9.74 6.29 -7.78
C GLY A 127 -8.77 6.16 -6.60
N GLN A 128 -7.65 5.44 -6.74
CA GLN A 128 -6.72 5.18 -5.62
C GLN A 128 -6.08 6.46 -5.08
N ARG A 129 -5.93 7.50 -5.92
CA ARG A 129 -5.49 8.84 -5.52
C ARG A 129 -6.42 9.50 -4.51
N ARG A 130 -7.75 9.33 -4.63
CA ARG A 130 -8.74 9.93 -3.71
C ARG A 130 -8.76 9.20 -2.38
N ALA A 131 -8.63 7.88 -2.36
CA ALA A 131 -8.50 7.10 -1.14
C ALA A 131 -7.21 7.47 -0.37
N ALA A 132 -6.06 7.51 -1.06
CA ALA A 132 -4.80 7.92 -0.47
C ALA A 132 -4.83 9.37 0.05
N ARG A 133 -5.41 10.32 -0.71
CA ARG A 133 -5.55 11.72 -0.28
C ARG A 133 -6.56 11.92 0.86
N GLY A 134 -7.68 11.19 0.87
CA GLY A 134 -8.69 11.24 1.93
C GLY A 134 -8.14 10.74 3.27
N LEU A 135 -7.30 9.70 3.24
CA LEU A 135 -6.63 9.16 4.43
C LEU A 135 -5.41 10.00 4.86
N LEU A 136 -4.62 10.55 3.93
CA LEU A 136 -3.54 11.49 4.26
C LEU A 136 -4.06 12.82 4.84
N GLY A 137 -5.24 13.29 4.42
CA GLY A 137 -5.88 14.47 5.01
C GLY A 137 -6.15 14.29 6.52
N ILE A 138 -6.46 13.06 6.95
CA ILE A 138 -6.76 12.73 8.34
C ILE A 138 -5.47 12.42 9.14
N ALA A 139 -4.51 11.70 8.55
CA ALA A 139 -3.25 11.35 9.20
C ALA A 139 -2.26 12.53 9.29
N GLY A 140 -2.14 13.33 8.21
CA GLY A 140 -1.28 14.51 8.16
C GLY A 140 -1.74 15.63 9.10
N ALA A 141 -3.06 15.86 9.19
CA ALA A 141 -3.62 16.85 10.11
C ALA A 141 -3.40 16.45 11.58
N ARG A 142 -3.51 15.16 11.92
CA ARG A 142 -3.31 14.67 13.31
C ARG A 142 -1.83 14.64 13.71
N CYS A 143 -0.92 14.31 12.80
CA CYS A 143 0.52 14.34 13.08
C CYS A 143 1.04 15.79 13.24
N ALA A 144 0.60 16.71 12.37
CA ALA A 144 0.95 18.13 12.47
C ALA A 144 0.38 18.78 13.74
N ALA A 145 -0.87 18.49 14.11
CA ALA A 145 -1.48 19.00 15.35
C ALA A 145 -0.75 18.51 16.61
N ARG A 146 -0.29 17.25 16.63
CA ARG A 146 0.42 16.66 17.78
C ARG A 146 1.87 17.15 17.91
N CYS A 147 2.50 17.54 16.80
CA CYS A 147 3.82 18.18 16.79
C CYS A 147 3.76 19.68 17.17
N ALA A 148 2.64 20.35 16.90
CA ALA A 148 2.42 21.74 17.33
C ALA A 148 2.11 21.85 18.84
N SER A 149 1.42 20.86 19.42
CA SER A 149 1.07 20.87 20.86
C SER A 149 2.23 20.50 21.80
N ASN A 150 3.30 19.86 21.30
CA ASN A 150 4.41 19.36 22.13
C ASN A 150 5.67 20.25 22.12
N ARG A 151 5.56 21.50 21.66
CA ARG A 151 6.70 22.45 21.57
C ARG A 151 6.71 23.56 22.65
N CYS A 152 6.15 23.28 23.82
CA CYS A 152 6.34 24.09 25.03
C CYS A 152 6.46 23.19 26.27
N ALA A 153 7.54 22.42 26.41
CA ALA A 153 7.91 21.77 27.67
C ALA A 153 9.34 21.22 27.65
N THR A 154 10.34 22.09 27.57
CA THR A 154 11.71 21.97 28.10
C THR A 154 12.30 23.38 27.96
N GLY A 155 12.53 24.17 29.02
CA GLY A 155 13.17 23.76 30.27
C GLY A 155 14.66 23.72 30.00
#